data_AF-A0A5B0BHH9-F1
#
_entry.id   AF-A0A5B0BHH9-F1
#
_cell.length_a   1.000
_cell.length_b   1.000
_cell.length_c   1.000
_cell.angle_alpha   90.00
_cell.angle_beta   90.00
_cell.angle_gamma   90.00
#
_symmetry.space_group_name_H-M   'P 1'
#
loop_
_entity.id
_entity.type
_entity.pdbx_description
1 polymer ?
#
loop_
_entity_poly.entity_id
_entity_poly.type
_entity_poly.pdbx_seq_one_letter_code
_entity_poly.pdbx_strand_id
1 'polypeptide(L)'
;MMKNLKTVDQARKEIKILQGFINLVESIQPQTLEEQIIKEYAYIGSVEKVAIKVSELGYLKSDGQPFEKEDISNIIKGKPTNDLHKLIKTGFLKKTRHTRRKIEKYSW
;
A
#
# COMPACT_ATOMS: atom_id res chain seq x y z
N MET A 1 -19.65 -10.86 6.57
CA MET A 1 -20.57 -10.46 7.66
C MET A 1 -20.13 -9.10 8.20
N MET A 2 -21.04 -8.12 8.36
CA MET A 2 -20.69 -6.82 8.94
C MET A 2 -20.17 -7.03 10.36
N LYS A 3 -18.94 -6.57 10.66
CA LYS A 3 -18.32 -6.75 11.98
C LYS A 3 -19.07 -6.01 13.09
N ASN A 4 -19.74 -4.91 12.76
CA ASN A 4 -20.57 -4.08 13.64
C ASN A 4 -21.81 -3.59 12.87
N LEU A 5 -22.95 -3.44 13.55
CA LEU A 5 -24.15 -2.80 12.98
C LEU A 5 -23.84 -1.33 12.65
N LYS A 6 -24.26 -0.86 11.47
CA LYS A 6 -24.06 0.52 11.00
C LYS A 6 -25.41 1.14 10.67
N THR A 7 -25.55 2.44 10.91
CA THR A 7 -26.72 3.17 10.40
C THR A 7 -26.61 3.36 8.88
N VAL A 8 -27.75 3.58 8.22
CA VAL A 8 -27.78 3.85 6.77
C VAL A 8 -26.87 5.02 6.40
N ASP A 9 -26.84 6.08 7.21
CA ASP A 9 -25.96 7.24 6.97
C ASP A 9 -24.47 6.92 7.12
N GLN A 10 -24.11 6.07 8.09
CA GLN A 10 -22.73 5.59 8.22
C GLN A 10 -22.33 4.75 7.00
N ALA A 11 -23.21 3.87 6.52
CA ALA A 11 -22.96 3.08 5.32
C ALA A 11 -22.80 3.96 4.07
N ARG A 12 -23.66 4.96 3.88
CA ARG A 12 -23.55 5.94 2.76
C ARG A 12 -22.23 6.70 2.79
N LYS A 13 -21.79 7.16 3.98
CA LYS A 13 -20.49 7.83 4.14
C LYS A 13 -19.33 6.91 3.78
N GLU A 14 -19.39 5.65 4.21
CA GLU A 14 -18.36 4.67 3.89
C GLU A 14 -18.29 4.37 2.39
N ILE A 15 -19.43 4.21 1.70
CA ILE A 15 -19.48 4.05 0.25
C ILE A 15 -18.78 5.23 -0.44
N LYS A 16 -19.06 6.46 -0.02
CA LYS A 16 -18.42 7.66 -0.60
C LYS A 16 -16.90 7.64 -0.42
N ILE A 17 -16.41 7.24 0.75
CA ILE A 17 -14.97 7.13 1.03
C ILE A 17 -14.34 6.04 0.16
N LEU A 18 -14.96 4.87 0.07
CA LEU A 18 -14.47 3.75 -0.73
C LEU A 18 -14.43 4.09 -2.22
N GLN A 19 -15.49 4.72 -2.74
CA GLN A 19 -15.52 5.18 -4.13
C GLN A 19 -14.44 6.24 -4.39
N GLY A 20 -14.23 7.17 -3.46
CA GLY A 20 -13.15 8.15 -3.56
C GLY A 20 -11.77 7.50 -3.63
N PHE A 21 -11.53 6.45 -2.85
CA PHE A 21 -10.29 5.67 -2.93
C PHE A 21 -10.14 4.96 -4.28
N ILE A 22 -11.19 4.30 -4.78
CA ILE A 22 -11.18 3.62 -6.08
C ILE A 22 -10.83 4.62 -7.19
N ASN A 23 -11.55 5.74 -7.24
CA ASN A 23 -11.31 6.78 -8.23
C ASN A 23 -9.88 7.30 -8.19
N LEU A 24 -9.33 7.52 -6.98
CA LEU A 24 -7.95 7.96 -6.81
C LEU A 24 -6.95 6.95 -7.40
N VAL A 25 -7.10 5.67 -7.07
CA VAL A 25 -6.21 4.60 -7.57
C VAL A 25 -6.30 4.45 -9.09
N GLU A 26 -7.50 4.49 -9.65
CA GLU A 26 -7.73 4.31 -11.08
C GLU A 26 -7.27 5.51 -11.91
N SER A 27 -7.40 6.73 -11.36
CA SER A 27 -7.01 7.96 -12.06
C SER A 27 -5.49 8.13 -12.22
N ILE A 28 -4.69 7.51 -11.36
CA ILE A 28 -3.23 7.64 -11.40
C ILE A 28 -2.68 6.81 -12.56
N GLN A 29 -1.93 7.47 -13.44
CA GLN A 29 -1.08 6.83 -14.44
C GLN A 29 0.38 6.94 -13.96
N PRO A 30 0.97 5.84 -13.43
CA PRO A 30 2.31 5.87 -12.87
C PRO A 30 3.35 6.34 -13.88
N GLN A 31 4.13 7.35 -13.51
CA GLN A 31 5.27 7.85 -14.32
C GLN A 31 6.61 7.33 -13.78
N THR A 32 6.60 6.79 -12.57
CA THR A 32 7.80 6.25 -11.91
C THR A 32 7.54 4.85 -11.38
N LEU A 33 8.61 4.09 -11.19
CA LEU A 33 8.55 2.77 -10.56
C LEU A 33 7.94 2.83 -9.15
N GLU A 34 8.26 3.87 -8.38
CA GLU A 34 7.67 4.07 -7.05
C GLU A 34 6.15 4.19 -7.14
N GLU A 35 5.64 5.01 -8.05
CA GLU A 35 4.20 5.15 -8.27
C GLU A 35 3.54 3.86 -8.74
N GLN A 36 4.23 3.08 -9.60
CA GLN A 36 3.74 1.79 -10.05
C GLN A 36 3.61 0.83 -8.86
N ILE A 37 4.65 0.75 -8.01
CA ILE A 37 4.67 -0.09 -6.80
C ILE A 37 3.55 0.31 -5.84
N ILE A 38 3.33 1.61 -5.63
CA ILE A 38 2.24 2.11 -4.78
C ILE A 38 0.87 1.74 -5.36
N LYS A 39 0.68 1.87 -6.68
CA LYS A 39 -0.57 1.49 -7.35
C LYS A 39 -0.82 -0.01 -7.26
N GLU A 40 0.18 -0.85 -7.54
CA GLU A 40 0.06 -2.31 -7.40
C GLU A 40 -0.25 -2.70 -5.95
N TYR A 41 0.35 -2.05 -4.96
CA TYR A 41 0.02 -2.29 -3.56
C TYR A 41 -1.42 -1.92 -3.23
N ALA A 42 -1.96 -0.84 -3.81
CA ALA A 42 -3.36 -0.45 -3.62
C ALA A 42 -4.34 -1.53 -4.08
N TYR A 43 -4.05 -2.23 -5.17
CA TYR A 43 -4.86 -3.35 -5.66
C TYR A 43 -4.61 -4.67 -4.91
N ILE A 44 -3.35 -4.98 -4.60
CA ILE A 44 -2.94 -6.32 -4.12
C ILE A 44 -2.94 -6.42 -2.58
N GLY A 45 -2.50 -5.36 -1.88
CA GLY A 45 -2.45 -5.30 -0.42
C GLY A 45 -1.41 -6.20 0.27
N SER A 46 -0.50 -6.83 -0.49
CA SER A 46 0.59 -7.69 0.00
C SER A 46 1.92 -7.30 -0.62
N VAL A 47 2.93 -7.03 0.22
CA VAL A 47 4.27 -6.62 -0.24
C VAL A 47 4.99 -7.73 -1.02
N GLU A 48 4.79 -8.99 -0.63
CA GLU A 48 5.38 -10.15 -1.32
C GLU A 48 4.79 -10.33 -2.72
N LYS A 49 3.47 -10.22 -2.84
CA LYS A 49 2.80 -10.33 -4.15
C LYS A 49 3.13 -9.15 -5.05
N VAL A 50 3.30 -7.94 -4.49
CA VAL A 50 3.74 -6.77 -5.27
C VAL A 50 5.16 -6.96 -5.78
N ALA A 51 6.08 -7.49 -4.97
CA ALA A 51 7.45 -7.77 -5.39
C ALA A 51 7.51 -8.73 -6.60
N ILE A 52 6.69 -9.80 -6.55
CA ILE A 52 6.51 -10.73 -7.67
C ILE A 52 5.93 -10.00 -8.88
N LYS A 53 4.83 -9.26 -8.69
CA LYS A 53 4.13 -8.57 -9.78
C LYS A 53 5.02 -7.56 -10.51
N VAL A 54 5.82 -6.80 -9.77
CA VAL A 54 6.73 -5.79 -10.32
C VAL A 54 7.86 -6.45 -11.10
N SER A 55 8.35 -7.60 -10.64
CA SER A 55 9.33 -8.41 -11.37
C SER A 55 8.73 -9.00 -12.66
N GLU A 56 7.48 -9.48 -12.63
CA GLU A 56 6.74 -9.94 -13.83
C GLU A 56 6.52 -8.83 -14.86
N LEU A 57 6.40 -7.57 -14.42
CA LEU A 57 6.31 -6.40 -15.28
C LEU A 57 7.68 -5.98 -15.86
N GLY A 58 8.76 -6.69 -15.54
CA GLY A 58 10.11 -6.44 -16.05
C GLY A 58 10.93 -5.43 -15.25
N TYR A 59 10.46 -5.00 -14.09
CA TYR A 59 11.21 -4.08 -13.24
C TYR A 59 12.19 -4.84 -12.34
N LEU A 60 13.44 -4.37 -12.35
CA LEU A 60 14.51 -4.85 -11.49
C LEU A 60 15.10 -3.70 -10.67
N LYS A 61 15.79 -4.04 -9.60
CA LYS A 61 16.62 -3.09 -8.86
C LYS A 61 17.79 -2.61 -9.72
N SER A 62 18.47 -1.56 -9.25
CA SER A 62 19.61 -0.98 -9.96
C SER A 62 20.79 -1.94 -10.15
N ASP A 63 20.89 -2.97 -9.31
CA ASP A 63 21.88 -4.06 -9.39
C ASP A 63 21.42 -5.23 -10.28
N GLY A 64 20.25 -5.12 -10.92
CA GLY A 64 19.65 -6.16 -11.75
C GLY A 64 18.94 -7.28 -10.96
N GLN A 65 18.87 -7.19 -9.64
CA GLN A 65 18.17 -8.19 -8.83
C GLN A 65 16.66 -7.93 -8.76
N PRO A 66 15.82 -8.98 -8.59
CA PRO A 66 14.41 -8.81 -8.31
C PRO A 66 14.14 -8.03 -7.03
N PHE A 67 12.98 -7.38 -6.95
CA PHE A 67 12.52 -6.75 -5.72
C PHE A 67 12.18 -7.79 -4.66
N GLU A 68 12.50 -7.49 -3.40
CA GLU A 68 12.07 -8.27 -2.25
C GLU A 68 10.99 -7.52 -1.46
N LYS A 69 10.34 -8.22 -0.52
CA LYS A 69 9.27 -7.63 0.29
C LYS A 69 9.76 -6.46 1.14
N GLU A 70 11.02 -6.47 1.58
CA GLU A 70 11.66 -5.39 2.30
C GLU A 70 11.79 -4.13 1.44
N ASP A 71 12.16 -4.28 0.16
CA ASP A 71 12.28 -3.18 -0.79
C ASP A 71 10.92 -2.48 -1.00
N ILE A 72 9.87 -3.27 -1.27
CA ILE A 72 8.50 -2.75 -1.42
C ILE A 72 8.03 -2.05 -0.14
N SER A 73 8.32 -2.65 1.03
CA SER A 73 8.00 -2.09 2.34
C SER A 73 8.69 -0.75 2.57
N ASN A 74 9.95 -0.61 2.16
CA ASN A 74 10.72 0.62 2.29
C ASN A 74 10.18 1.73 1.38
N ILE A 75 9.82 1.40 0.14
CA ILE A 75 9.19 2.35 -0.81
C ILE A 75 7.85 2.87 -0.25
N ILE A 76 6.99 1.99 0.26
CA ILE A 76 5.72 2.39 0.88
C ILE A 76 5.93 3.31 2.09
N LYS A 77 6.95 3.03 2.91
CA LYS A 77 7.30 3.84 4.08
C LYS A 77 8.03 5.15 3.73
N GLY A 78 8.55 5.28 2.51
CA GLY A 78 9.30 6.42 2.02
C GLY A 78 8.55 7.75 2.07
N LYS A 79 9.19 8.81 1.59
CA LYS A 79 8.54 10.14 1.50
C LYS A 79 7.39 10.05 0.48
N PRO A 80 6.16 10.44 0.83
CA PRO A 80 5.06 10.43 -0.13
C PRO A 80 5.33 11.34 -1.32
N THR A 81 5.19 10.81 -2.53
CA THR A 81 5.31 11.56 -3.78
C THR A 81 3.98 12.13 -4.26
N ASN A 82 2.87 11.46 -3.92
CA ASN A 82 1.51 11.88 -4.27
C ASN A 82 0.48 11.49 -3.18
N ASP A 83 -0.78 11.86 -3.39
CA ASP A 83 -1.86 11.63 -2.43
C ASP A 83 -2.17 10.15 -2.22
N LEU A 84 -2.07 9.33 -3.26
CA LEU A 84 -2.24 7.89 -3.13
C LEU A 84 -1.15 7.28 -2.24
N HIS A 85 0.11 7.66 -2.45
CA HIS A 85 1.21 7.19 -1.62
C HIS A 85 1.01 7.59 -0.16
N LYS A 86 0.57 8.82 0.10
CA LYS A 86 0.26 9.29 1.47
C LYS A 86 -0.83 8.43 2.13
N LEU A 87 -1.89 8.10 1.39
CA LEU A 87 -2.99 7.26 1.87
C LEU A 87 -2.53 5.82 2.13
N ILE A 88 -1.83 5.22 1.16
CA ILE A 88 -1.31 3.85 1.25
C ILE A 88 -0.32 3.71 2.40
N LYS A 89 0.63 4.65 2.54
CA LYS A 89 1.58 4.69 3.66
C LYS A 89 0.84 4.71 5.00
N THR A 90 -0.18 5.54 5.15
CA THR A 90 -0.96 5.64 6.39
C THR A 90 -1.65 4.31 6.71
N GLY A 91 -2.31 3.71 5.73
CA GLY A 91 -2.96 2.40 5.88
C GLY A 91 -1.97 1.28 6.22
N PHE A 92 -0.83 1.25 5.52
CA PHE A 92 0.23 0.28 5.72
C PHE A 92 0.85 0.36 7.13
N LEU A 93 1.17 1.57 7.60
CA LEU A 93 1.72 1.78 8.93
C LEU A 93 0.73 1.35 10.02
N LYS A 94 -0.57 1.61 9.83
CA LYS A 94 -1.62 1.16 10.74
C LYS A 94 -1.71 -0.37 10.76
N LYS A 95 -1.71 -1.02 9.59
CA LYS A 95 -1.75 -2.49 9.44
C LYS A 95 -0.55 -3.17 10.13
N THR A 96 0.65 -2.63 9.95
CA THR A 96 1.91 -3.23 10.44
C THR A 96 2.30 -2.82 11.86
N ARG A 97 1.51 -1.98 12.53
CA ARG A 97 1.82 -1.44 13.87
C ARG A 97 2.10 -2.53 14.91
N HIS A 98 1.31 -3.60 14.90
CA HIS A 98 1.44 -4.69 15.88
C HIS A 98 2.78 -5.42 15.76
N THR A 99 3.21 -5.68 14.52
CA THR A 99 4.48 -6.35 14.24
C THR A 99 5.68 -5.47 14.61
N ARG A 100 5.62 -4.17 14.28
CA ARG A 100 6.72 -3.23 14.56
C ARG A 100 6.99 -3.02 16.05
N ARG A 101 5.93 -2.92 16.87
CA ARG A 101 6.05 -2.81 18.34
C ARG A 101 6.69 -4.02 18.98
N LYS A 102 6.50 -5.22 18.40
CA LYS A 102 7.12 -6.44 18.90
C LYS A 102 8.63 -6.36 18.72
N ILE A 103 9.11 -5.92 17.55
CA ILE A 103 10.53 -5.83 17.22
C ILE A 103 11.24 -4.83 18.15
N GLU A 104 10.69 -3.63 18.36
CA GLU A 104 11.25 -2.62 19.27
C GLU A 104 11.43 -3.16 20.72
N LYS A 105 10.56 -4.06 21.17
CA LYS A 105 10.65 -4.65 22.52
C LYS A 105 11.80 -5.65 22.68
N TYR A 106 12.35 -6.17 21.59
CA TYR A 106 13.39 -7.22 21.60
C TYR A 106 14.74 -6.76 21.03
N SER A 107 14.86 -5.52 20.56
CA SER A 107 16.15 -4.91 20.23
C SER A 107 16.77 -4.32 21.51
N TRP A 108 17.83 -4.95 22.02
CA TRP A 108 18.67 -4.43 23.11
C TRP A 108 19.70 -3.44 22.58
#